data_AF-A0A8T5R3T2-F1
#
_entry.id   AF-A0A8T5R3T2-F1
#
_cell.length_a   1.000
_cell.length_b   1.000
_cell.length_c   1.000
_cell.angle_alpha   90.00
_cell.angle_beta   90.00
_cell.angle_gamma   90.00
#
_symmetry.space_group_name_H-M   'P 1'
#
loop_
_entity.id
_entity.type
_entity.pdbx_description
1 polymer ?
#
loop_
_entity_poly.entity_id
_entity_poly.type
_entity_poly.pdbx_seq_one_letter_code
_entity_poly.pdbx_strand_id
1 'polypeptide(L)' 'MKRRTTFVKIYSAVTTENTWKFLKYEAGIAYIDIPEYHIANAGKILGILVSMVNQTA' A
#
# COMPACT_ATOMS: atom_id res chain seq x y z
N MET A 1 1.35 -25.07 -16.77
CA MET A 1 0.43 -23.95 -17.10
C MET A 1 0.26 -23.07 -15.85
N LYS A 2 0.91 -21.90 -15.78
CA LYS A 2 0.77 -20.96 -14.64
C LYS A 2 -0.61 -20.30 -14.72
N ARG A 3 -1.46 -20.48 -13.71
CA ARG A 3 -2.71 -19.72 -13.58
C ARG A 3 -2.35 -18.25 -13.37
N ARG A 4 -2.82 -17.36 -14.24
CA ARG A 4 -2.81 -15.91 -13.97
C ARG A 4 -3.94 -15.65 -12.98
N THR A 5 -3.59 -15.37 -11.73
CA THR A 5 -4.54 -14.91 -10.72
C THR A 5 -4.89 -13.46 -11.03
N THR A 6 -6.15 -13.18 -11.35
CA THR A 6 -6.64 -11.81 -11.51
C THR A 6 -6.91 -11.25 -10.12
N PHE A 7 -6.02 -10.40 -9.61
CA PHE A 7 -6.26 -9.68 -8.37
C PHE A 7 -7.20 -8.51 -8.64
N VAL A 8 -8.35 -8.48 -7.96
CA VAL A 8 -9.32 -7.39 -8.07
C VAL A 8 -8.74 -6.09 -7.48
N LYS A 9 -7.92 -6.22 -6.43
CA LYS A 9 -7.24 -5.12 -5.76
C LYS A 9 -5.91 -5.59 -5.18
N ILE A 10 -4.86 -4.80 -5.36
CA ILE A 10 -3.53 -5.06 -4.77
C ILE A 10 -3.15 -3.86 -3.93
N TYR A 11 -2.72 -4.13 -2.70
CA TYR A 11 -2.16 -3.14 -1.79
C TYR A 11 -0.68 -3.41 -1.62
N SER A 12 0.15 -2.39 -1.70
CA SER A 12 1.60 -2.53 -1.52
C SER A 12 2.21 -1.34 -0.80
N ALA A 13 3.43 -1.55 -0.30
CA ALA A 13 4.27 -0.52 0.24
C ALA A 13 5.67 -0.63 -0.38
N VAL A 14 6.31 0.52 -0.61
CA VAL A 14 7.70 0.63 -1.02
C VAL A 14 8.46 1.33 0.08
N THR A 15 9.63 0.81 0.41
CA THR A 15 10.49 1.36 1.46
C THR A 15 11.81 1.84 0.87
N THR A 16 12.23 3.05 1.22
CA THR A 16 13.55 3.59 0.89
C THR A 16 14.25 3.97 2.18
N GLU A 17 15.26 3.19 2.59
CA GLU A 17 15.85 3.23 3.93
C GLU A 17 14.79 3.19 5.04
N ASN A 18 14.43 4.38 5.53
CA ASN A 18 13.57 4.62 6.68
C ASN A 18 12.24 5.27 6.27
N THR A 19 11.98 5.53 4.98
CA THR A 19 10.70 6.06 4.51
C THR A 19 9.85 5.01 3.82
N TRP A 20 8.53 5.13 3.97
CA TRP A 20 7.51 4.26 3.39
C TRP A 20 6.60 5.09 2.48
N LYS A 21 6.22 4.50 1.34
CA LYS A 21 5.14 4.94 0.45
C LYS A 21 4.14 3.82 0.25
N PHE A 22 2.87 4.15 0.11
CA PHE A 22 1.80 3.18 -0.07
C PHE A 22 1.18 3.28 -1.47
N LEU A 23 0.79 2.14 -2.02
CA LEU A 23 0.16 2.04 -3.33
C LEU A 23 -1.06 1.13 -3.28
N LYS A 24 -2.04 1.48 -4.13
CA LYS A 24 -3.20 0.63 -4.45
C LYS A 24 -3.26 0.43 -5.95
N TYR A 25 -3.46 -0.79 -6.41
CA TYR A 25 -3.83 -1.08 -7.79
C TYR A 25 -5.25 -1.64 -7.83
N GLU A 26 -6.12 -1.03 -8.63
CA GLU A 26 -7.52 -1.41 -8.76
C GLU A 26 -8.00 -1.08 -10.17
N ALA A 27 -8.67 -2.03 -10.83
CA ALA A 27 -9.29 -1.84 -12.15
C ALA A 27 -8.35 -1.25 -13.22
N GLY A 28 -7.07 -1.64 -13.24
CA GLY A 28 -6.11 -1.13 -14.22
C GLY A 28 -5.41 0.17 -13.83
N ILE A 29 -5.79 0.78 -12.69
CA ILE A 29 -5.29 2.08 -12.25
C ILE A 29 -4.42 1.91 -11.01
N ALA A 30 -3.24 2.51 -11.03
CA ALA A 30 -2.36 2.61 -9.87
C ALA A 30 -2.57 3.95 -9.17
N TYR A 31 -2.77 3.89 -7.86
CA TYR A 31 -2.88 5.03 -6.96
C TYR A 31 -1.65 5.02 -6.06
N ILE A 32 -0.98 6.17 -5.97
CA ILE A 32 0.23 6.36 -5.16
C ILE A 32 -0.10 7.38 -4.09
N ASP A 33 0.14 7.02 -2.84
CA ASP A 33 0.13 7.96 -1.73
C ASP A 33 1.42 8.78 -1.79
N ILE A 34 1.30 10.05 -2.13
CA ILE A 34 2.42 10.97 -2.39
C ILE A 34 3.28 11.22 -1.13
N PRO A 35 2.70 11.41 0.07
CA PRO A 35 3.46 11.61 1.30
C PRO A 35 4.40 10.44 1.62
N GLU A 36 5.52 10.77 2.25
CA GLU A 36 6.47 9.79 2.80
C GLU A 36 6.30 9.66 4.30
N TYR A 37 6.35 8.41 4.78
CA TYR A 37 6.18 8.09 6.20
C TYR A 37 7.45 7.48 6.76
N HIS A 38 8.05 8.14 7.75
CA HIS A 38 9.26 7.64 8.39
C HIS A 38 8.96 6.48 9.36
N ILE A 39 9.78 5.43 9.35
CA ILE A 39 9.63 4.19 10.15
C ILE A 39 9.59 4.44 11.66
N ALA A 40 10.21 5.54 12.12
CA ALA A 40 10.12 5.97 13.52
C ALA A 40 8.68 6.20 13.99
N ASN A 41 7.74 6.44 13.07
CA ASN A 41 6.31 6.53 13.37
C ASN A 41 5.58 5.24 12.97
N ALA A 42 5.97 4.12 13.59
CA ALA A 42 5.40 2.80 13.32
C ALA A 42 3.87 2.75 13.51
N GLY A 43 3.32 3.47 14.50
CA GLY A 43 1.87 3.55 14.72
C GLY A 43 1.12 4.13 13.52
N LYS A 44 1.68 5.16 12.87
CA LYS A 44 1.09 5.74 11.65
C LYS A 44 1.15 4.77 10.47
N ILE A 45 2.27 4.07 10.29
CA ILE A 45 2.44 3.05 9.24
C ILE A 45 1.42 1.92 9.42
N LEU A 46 1.28 1.39 10.64
CA LEU A 46 0.29 0.36 10.94
C LEU A 46 -1.15 0.86 10.74
N GLY A 47 -1.44 2.11 11.13
CA GLY A 47 -2.73 2.73 10.90
C GLY A 47 -3.11 2.79 9.42
N ILE A 48 -2.15 3.11 8.54
CA ILE A 48 -2.37 3.12 7.09
C ILE A 48 -2.59 1.69 6.56
N LEU A 49 -1.80 0.71 7.00
CA LEU A 49 -2.01 -0.69 6.58
C LEU A 49 -3.39 -1.22 7.00
N VAL A 50 -3.83 -0.89 8.22
CA VAL A 50 -5.16 -1.26 8.71
C VAL A 50 -6.26 -0.56 7.91
N SER A 51 -6.11 0.73 7.60
CA SER A 51 -7.10 1.44 6.78
C SER A 51 -7.17 0.89 5.35
N MET A 52 -6.05 0.49 4.76
CA MET A 52 -6.02 -0.14 3.43
C MET A 52 -6.80 -1.45 3.42
N VAL A 53 -6.58 -2.33 4.41
CA VAL A 53 -7.29 -3.62 4.51
C VAL A 53 -8.77 -3.42 4.82
N ASN A 54 -9.11 -2.45 5.68
CA ASN A 54 -10.50 -2.10 5.98
C ASN A 54 -11.19 -1.29 4.87
N GLN A 55 -10.45 -0.89 3.83
CA GLN A 55 -10.94 -0.06 2.73
C GLN A 55 -11.48 1.31 3.17
N THR A 56 -10.86 1.88 4.20
CA THR A 56 -11.15 3.21 4.75
C THR A 56 -9.99 4.19 4.54
N ALA A 57 -9.02 3.83 3.70
CA ALA A 57 -7.87 4.65 3.33
C ALA A 57 -8.24 5.65 2.23
#